data_AF-A0A511MWA4-F1
#
_entry.id   AF-A0A511MWA4-F1
#
_cell.length_a   1.000
_cell.length_b   1.000
_cell.length_c   1.000
_cell.angle_alpha   90.00
_cell.angle_beta   90.00
_cell.angle_gamma   90.00
#
_symmetry.space_group_name_H-M   'P 1'
#
loop_
_entity.id
_entity.type
_entity.pdbx_description
1 polymer ?
#
loop_
_entity_poly.entity_id
_entity_poly.type
_entity_poly.pdbx_seq_one_letter_code
_entity_poly.pdbx_strand_id
1 'polypeptide(L)'
;MRDPEAAQLLTDPRQVEVLKPFLQREISVPEAARELKVKANSLLYQVRKMERLNLITFTRMRGRQKLYQSTADAYFVPFDLSTADTFQGFLDAQYLAKLDRFTYSYSQSMLRLMGVPVGIGIKRDPVNGVAYSFLSKDGESSLSPEILAPEGPAILTLWTRLFLDPEDAKELQQDLAGLYARYKQRQGKTPYLIHLDLTPERS
;
A
#
# COMPACT_ATOMS: atom_id res chain seq x y z
N MET A 1 12.34 -0.89 20.12
CA MET A 1 13.29 -1.87 19.56
C MET A 1 14.72 -1.36 19.80
N ARG A 2 15.71 -2.23 20.03
CA ARG A 2 17.14 -1.84 20.16
C ARG A 2 18.11 -2.70 19.32
N ASP A 3 17.64 -3.81 18.76
CA ASP A 3 18.42 -4.68 17.88
C ASP A 3 18.30 -4.15 16.44
N PRO A 4 19.42 -3.75 15.79
CA PRO A 4 19.42 -3.26 14.41
C PRO A 4 18.89 -4.28 13.39
N GLU A 5 19.13 -5.57 13.59
CA GLU A 5 18.67 -6.60 12.66
C GLU A 5 17.15 -6.80 12.77
N ALA A 6 16.62 -6.71 13.99
CA ALA A 6 15.17 -6.73 14.22
C ALA A 6 14.50 -5.45 13.68
N ALA A 7 15.14 -4.29 13.83
CA ALA A 7 14.69 -3.02 13.26
C ALA A 7 14.65 -3.06 11.73
N GLN A 8 15.67 -3.62 11.08
CA GLN A 8 15.71 -3.80 9.63
C GLN A 8 14.59 -4.72 9.15
N LEU A 9 14.32 -5.83 9.84
CA LEU A 9 13.21 -6.72 9.51
C LEU A 9 11.86 -5.99 9.63
N LEU A 10 11.66 -5.23 10.70
CA LEU A 10 10.42 -4.49 10.95
C LEU A 10 10.21 -3.28 10.02
N THR A 11 11.22 -2.88 9.25
CA THR A 11 11.14 -1.74 8.32
C THR A 11 11.20 -2.14 6.86
N ASP A 12 11.56 -3.39 6.54
CA ASP A 12 11.42 -3.94 5.19
C ASP A 12 9.96 -4.39 4.94
N PRO A 13 9.23 -3.77 3.99
CA PRO A 13 7.83 -4.12 3.71
C PRO A 13 7.61 -5.60 3.41
N ARG A 14 8.56 -6.28 2.75
CA ARG A 14 8.43 -7.70 2.40
C ARG A 14 8.52 -8.57 3.65
N GLN A 15 9.37 -8.21 4.59
CA GLN A 15 9.56 -8.93 5.84
C GLN A 15 8.39 -8.69 6.81
N VAL A 16 7.87 -7.46 6.86
CA VAL A 16 6.67 -7.14 7.65
C VAL A 16 5.46 -7.95 7.20
N GLU A 17 5.27 -8.16 5.89
CA GLU A 17 4.20 -9.04 5.39
C GLU A 17 4.37 -10.49 5.87
N VAL A 18 5.60 -10.98 6.06
CA VAL A 18 5.86 -12.33 6.61
C VAL A 18 5.57 -12.40 8.11
N LEU A 19 5.79 -11.31 8.86
CA LEU A 19 5.48 -11.22 10.30
C LEU A 19 3.97 -11.16 10.56
N LYS A 20 3.20 -10.57 9.64
CA LYS A 20 1.77 -10.27 9.78
C LYS A 20 0.90 -11.40 10.36
N PRO A 21 1.01 -12.67 9.94
CA PRO A 21 0.15 -13.73 10.49
C PRO A 21 0.32 -13.97 11.98
N PHE A 22 1.49 -13.63 12.54
CA PHE A 22 1.88 -13.85 13.94
C PHE A 22 1.56 -12.66 14.85
N LEU A 23 1.25 -11.48 14.29
CA LEU A 23 0.93 -10.28 15.07
C LEU A 23 -0.36 -10.48 15.85
N GLN A 24 -0.25 -10.43 17.18
CA GLN A 24 -1.37 -10.55 18.14
C GLN A 24 -2.24 -11.80 17.94
N ARG A 25 -1.69 -12.85 17.29
CA ARG A 25 -2.43 -14.07 16.98
C ARG A 25 -1.52 -15.29 17.05
N GLU A 26 -1.94 -16.28 17.83
CA GLU A 26 -1.30 -17.59 17.85
C GLU A 26 -1.57 -18.33 16.54
N ILE A 27 -0.51 -18.74 15.84
CA ILE A 27 -0.64 -19.48 14.58
C ILE A 27 0.52 -20.48 14.41
N SER A 28 0.24 -21.62 13.76
CA SER A 28 1.28 -22.59 13.40
C SER A 28 1.98 -22.19 12.10
N VAL A 29 3.23 -22.64 11.91
CA VAL A 29 3.98 -22.41 10.66
C VAL A 29 3.22 -22.89 9.41
N PRO A 30 2.60 -24.09 9.40
CA PRO A 30 1.81 -24.52 8.23
C PRO A 30 0.59 -23.64 7.94
N GLU A 31 -0.08 -23.10 8.96
CA GLU A 31 -1.20 -22.18 8.77
C GLU A 31 -0.75 -20.84 8.21
N ALA A 32 0.27 -20.23 8.83
CA ALA A 32 0.83 -18.97 8.36
C ALA A 32 1.35 -19.11 6.91
N ALA A 33 1.97 -20.24 6.56
CA ALA A 33 2.43 -20.51 5.20
C ALA A 33 1.28 -20.55 4.18
N ARG A 34 0.12 -21.10 4.55
CA ARG A 34 -1.07 -21.09 3.69
C ARG A 34 -1.62 -19.68 3.49
N GLU A 35 -1.69 -18.89 4.55
CA GLU A 35 -2.15 -17.49 4.46
C GLU A 35 -1.23 -16.64 3.58
N LEU A 36 0.09 -16.81 3.73
CA LEU A 36 1.10 -16.12 2.94
C LEU A 36 1.31 -16.70 1.54
N LYS A 37 0.67 -17.84 1.22
CA LYS A 37 0.85 -18.58 -0.04
C LYS A 37 2.30 -18.94 -0.34
N VAL A 38 3.06 -19.35 0.69
CA VAL A 38 4.46 -19.78 0.58
C VAL A 38 4.65 -21.23 1.04
N LYS A 39 5.80 -21.83 0.73
CA LYS A 39 6.15 -23.17 1.23
C LYS A 39 6.49 -23.12 2.72
N ALA A 40 5.97 -24.07 3.51
CA ALA A 40 6.19 -24.14 4.95
C ALA A 40 7.69 -24.23 5.33
N ASN A 41 8.50 -24.95 4.55
CA ASN A 41 9.94 -25.04 4.79
C ASN A 41 10.65 -23.69 4.62
N SER A 42 10.23 -22.89 3.64
CA SER A 42 10.75 -21.54 3.42
C SER A 42 10.34 -20.60 4.56
N LEU A 43 9.10 -20.72 5.05
CA LEU A 43 8.63 -19.93 6.17
C LEU A 43 9.33 -20.32 7.49
N LEU A 44 9.66 -21.60 7.68
CA LEU A 44 10.35 -22.05 8.89
C LEU A 44 11.70 -21.35 9.10
N TYR A 45 12.42 -21.05 8.02
CA TYR A 45 13.65 -20.26 8.10
C TYR A 45 13.37 -18.85 8.64
N GLN A 46 12.32 -18.19 8.14
CA GLN A 46 11.93 -16.85 8.62
C GLN A 46 11.42 -16.89 10.06
N VAL A 47 10.67 -17.92 10.44
CA VAL A 47 10.20 -18.13 11.82
C VAL A 47 11.38 -18.25 12.78
N ARG A 48 12.39 -19.06 12.45
CA ARG A 48 13.62 -19.18 13.26
C ARG A 48 14.37 -17.86 13.36
N LYS A 49 14.45 -17.10 12.27
CA LYS A 49 15.05 -15.77 12.27
C LYS A 49 14.29 -14.81 13.19
N MET A 50 12.96 -14.73 13.05
CA MET A 50 12.11 -13.86 13.87
C MET A 50 12.12 -14.26 15.35
N GLU A 51 12.19 -15.55 15.67
CA GLU A 51 12.31 -16.06 17.03
C GLU A 51 13.67 -15.66 17.64
N ARG A 52 14.78 -15.81 16.90
CA ARG A 52 16.11 -15.35 17.34
C ARG A 52 16.14 -13.85 17.61
N LEU A 53 15.43 -13.06 16.79
CA LEU A 53 15.30 -11.61 16.94
C LEU A 53 14.27 -11.18 17.99
N ASN A 54 13.69 -12.13 18.73
CA ASN A 54 12.66 -11.88 19.74
C ASN A 54 11.45 -11.12 19.19
N LEU A 55 11.11 -11.31 17.92
CA LEU A 55 9.94 -10.74 17.24
C LEU A 55 8.72 -11.66 17.31
N ILE A 56 8.95 -12.95 17.45
CA ILE A 56 7.93 -13.95 17.74
C ILE A 56 8.45 -14.90 18.80
N THR A 57 7.56 -15.57 19.51
CA THR A 57 7.89 -16.62 20.46
C THR A 57 7.00 -17.82 20.25
N PHE A 58 7.52 -19.01 20.53
CA PHE A 58 6.68 -20.17 20.79
C PHE A 58 5.75 -19.86 21.97
N THR A 59 4.47 -20.19 21.82
CA THR A 59 3.48 -20.02 22.90
C THR A 59 3.08 -21.37 23.48
N ARG A 60 2.63 -22.30 22.63
CA ARG A 60 2.17 -23.64 23.05
C ARG A 60 2.11 -24.64 21.92
N MET A 61 1.86 -25.90 22.29
CA MET A 61 1.51 -26.97 21.34
C MET A 61 -0.01 -27.00 21.09
N ARG A 62 -0.41 -27.27 19.85
CA ARG A 62 -1.76 -27.69 19.47
C ARG A 62 -1.68 -29.03 18.76
N GLY A 63 -1.90 -30.11 19.52
CA GLY A 63 -1.55 -31.46 19.09
C GLY A 63 -0.03 -31.56 18.85
N ARG A 64 0.38 -31.85 17.61
CA ARG A 64 1.80 -31.93 17.21
C ARG A 64 2.36 -30.63 16.63
N GLN A 65 1.55 -29.58 16.52
CA GLN A 65 1.98 -28.31 15.92
C GLN A 65 2.40 -27.32 17.00
N LYS A 66 3.56 -26.67 16.79
CA LYS A 66 3.97 -25.49 17.57
C LYS A 66 3.19 -24.26 17.09
N LEU A 67 2.64 -23.51 18.03
CA LEU A 67 2.07 -22.20 17.79
C LEU A 67 3.06 -21.10 18.17
N TYR A 68 3.07 -20.03 17.39
CA TYR A 68 3.90 -18.86 17.60
C TYR A 68 3.03 -17.60 17.57
N GLN A 69 3.47 -16.57 18.28
CA GLN A 69 2.85 -15.26 18.32
C GLN A 69 3.93 -14.18 18.43
N SER A 70 3.63 -12.94 18.03
CA SER A 70 4.47 -11.78 18.32
C SER A 70 4.74 -11.62 19.83
N THR A 71 5.94 -11.17 20.17
CA THR A 71 6.35 -10.92 21.57
C THR A 71 5.79 -9.61 22.13
N ALA A 72 5.33 -8.73 21.24
CA ALA A 72 4.66 -7.48 21.59
C ALA A 72 3.38 -7.30 20.75
N ASP A 73 2.48 -6.46 21.26
CA ASP A 73 1.27 -6.01 20.56
C ASP A 73 1.60 -5.04 19.42
N ALA A 74 2.62 -4.20 19.64
CA ALA A 74 3.14 -3.26 18.66
C ALA A 74 4.65 -3.11 18.84
N TYR A 75 5.35 -2.89 17.73
CA TYR A 75 6.77 -2.58 17.74
C TYR A 75 6.98 -1.11 17.41
N PHE A 76 7.74 -0.43 18.27
CA PHE A 76 8.30 0.88 17.96
C PHE A 76 9.73 0.72 17.47
N VAL A 77 10.00 1.18 16.25
CA VAL A 77 11.33 1.21 15.62
C VAL A 77 11.72 2.66 15.37
N PRO A 78 12.73 3.18 16.08
CA PRO A 78 13.23 4.52 15.80
C PRO A 78 14.03 4.53 14.49
N PHE A 79 13.98 5.63 13.74
CA PHE A 79 14.54 5.71 12.38
C PHE A 79 16.07 5.58 12.33
N ASP A 80 16.75 5.99 13.39
CA ASP A 80 18.20 5.84 13.58
C ASP A 80 18.65 4.36 13.62
N LEU A 81 17.74 3.41 13.87
CA LEU A 81 17.99 1.97 13.81
C LEU A 81 17.46 1.33 12.52
N SER A 82 16.88 2.11 11.60
CA SER A 82 16.31 1.64 10.34
C SER A 82 17.19 2.02 9.15
N THR A 83 17.09 1.29 8.04
CA THR A 83 17.80 1.62 6.78
C THR A 83 17.27 2.87 6.07
N ALA A 84 16.22 3.49 6.60
CA ALA A 84 15.60 4.65 5.99
C ALA A 84 16.31 5.97 6.32
N ASP A 85 17.18 5.99 7.35
CA ASP A 85 17.89 7.13 7.96
C ASP A 85 17.02 8.34 8.38
N THR A 86 15.83 8.49 7.80
CA THR A 86 14.87 9.58 7.92
C THR A 86 13.46 9.05 7.75
N PHE A 87 12.47 9.79 8.27
CA PHE A 87 11.06 9.47 8.05
C PHE A 87 10.67 9.49 6.57
N GLN A 88 11.21 10.44 5.80
CA GLN A 88 10.97 10.54 4.36
C GLN A 88 11.47 9.31 3.61
N GLY A 89 12.71 8.87 3.86
CA GLY A 89 13.25 7.67 3.22
C GLY A 89 12.43 6.41 3.53
N PHE A 90 11.83 6.33 4.72
CA PHE A 90 10.94 5.23 5.09
C PHE A 90 9.64 5.30 4.29
N LEU A 91 9.01 6.48 4.24
CA LEU A 91 7.81 6.71 3.46
C LEU A 91 8.03 6.39 1.99
N ASP A 92 9.13 6.88 1.39
CA ASP A 92 9.46 6.63 -0.01
C ASP A 92 9.58 5.13 -0.31
N ALA A 93 10.33 4.38 0.51
CA ALA A 93 10.46 2.93 0.35
C ALA A 93 9.10 2.21 0.45
N GLN A 94 8.24 2.64 1.38
CA GLN A 94 6.91 2.06 1.60
C GLN A 94 5.92 2.44 0.50
N TYR A 95 6.00 3.65 -0.04
CA TYR A 95 5.10 4.16 -1.07
C TYR A 95 5.49 3.66 -2.46
N LEU A 96 6.78 3.67 -2.81
CA LEU A 96 7.24 3.22 -4.13
C LEU A 96 6.80 1.79 -4.45
N ALA A 97 6.95 0.86 -3.50
CA ALA A 97 6.50 -0.52 -3.71
C ALA A 97 4.99 -0.66 -3.93
N LYS A 98 4.18 0.19 -3.27
CA LYS A 98 2.71 0.22 -3.46
C LYS A 98 2.35 0.92 -4.77
N LEU A 99 3.05 1.99 -5.11
CA LEU A 99 2.87 2.78 -6.33
C LEU A 99 3.20 1.96 -7.57
N ASP A 100 4.22 1.11 -7.54
CA ASP A 100 4.55 0.18 -8.63
C ASP A 100 3.38 -0.78 -8.91
N ARG A 101 2.83 -1.39 -7.86
CA ARG A 101 1.69 -2.29 -7.98
C ARG A 101 0.44 -1.57 -8.47
N PHE A 102 0.19 -0.37 -7.97
CA PHE A 102 -0.92 0.47 -8.39
C PHE A 102 -0.79 0.84 -9.88
N THR A 103 0.36 1.39 -10.28
CA THR A 103 0.67 1.81 -11.66
C THR A 103 0.56 0.65 -12.64
N TYR A 104 1.05 -0.54 -12.26
CA TYR A 104 0.87 -1.75 -13.05
C TYR A 104 -0.61 -2.10 -13.22
N SER A 105 -1.38 -2.18 -12.13
CA SER A 105 -2.81 -2.53 -12.20
C SER A 105 -3.63 -1.49 -12.95
N TYR A 106 -3.34 -0.21 -12.75
CA TYR A 106 -3.99 0.91 -13.42
C TYR A 106 -3.74 0.87 -14.93
N SER A 107 -2.47 0.72 -15.35
CA SER A 107 -2.12 0.67 -16.78
C SER A 107 -2.79 -0.51 -17.50
N GLN A 108 -2.86 -1.69 -16.86
CA GLN A 108 -3.55 -2.86 -17.43
C GLN A 108 -5.05 -2.62 -17.61
N SER A 109 -5.73 -1.98 -16.64
CA SER A 109 -7.15 -1.64 -16.77
C SER A 109 -7.38 -0.57 -17.84
N MET A 110 -6.50 0.43 -17.91
CA MET A 110 -6.61 1.53 -18.84
C MET A 110 -6.36 1.10 -20.29
N LEU A 111 -5.36 0.24 -20.53
CA LEU A 111 -5.09 -0.34 -21.86
C LEU A 111 -6.25 -1.22 -22.37
N ARG A 112 -6.95 -1.93 -21.47
CA ARG A 112 -8.13 -2.72 -21.85
C ARG A 112 -9.30 -1.83 -22.26
N LEU A 113 -9.46 -0.68 -21.62
CA LEU A 113 -10.54 0.25 -21.90
C LEU A 113 -10.31 1.03 -23.20
N MET A 114 -9.15 1.69 -23.34
CA MET A 114 -8.87 2.57 -24.48
C MET A 114 -8.41 1.83 -25.75
N GLY A 115 -8.05 0.54 -25.62
CA GLY A 115 -7.39 -0.19 -26.68
C GLY A 115 -5.99 0.36 -26.98
N VAL A 116 -5.28 -0.28 -27.91
CA VAL A 116 -3.97 0.18 -28.39
C VAL A 116 -4.08 0.74 -29.82
N PRO A 117 -3.31 1.77 -30.17
CA PRO A 117 -2.27 2.44 -29.39
C PRO A 117 -2.83 3.49 -28.40
N VAL A 118 -2.14 3.65 -27.26
CA VAL A 118 -2.36 4.74 -26.29
C VAL A 118 -1.21 5.73 -26.42
N GLY A 119 -1.53 7.03 -26.38
CA GLY A 119 -0.58 8.13 -26.41
C GLY A 119 -0.69 9.05 -25.20
N ILE A 120 0.20 10.05 -25.15
CA ILE A 120 0.19 11.12 -24.15
C ILE A 120 -0.36 12.38 -24.80
N GLY A 121 -1.45 12.90 -24.24
CA GLY A 121 -1.94 14.24 -24.51
C GLY A 121 -1.24 15.23 -23.61
N ILE A 122 -0.71 16.31 -24.19
CA ILE A 122 -0.08 17.40 -23.44
C ILE A 122 -0.82 18.67 -23.83
N LYS A 123 -1.41 19.34 -22.84
CA LYS A 123 -2.14 20.60 -23.05
C LYS A 123 -1.69 21.62 -22.03
N ARG A 124 -1.80 22.90 -22.39
CA ARG A 124 -1.61 23.99 -21.44
C ARG A 124 -2.76 23.95 -20.44
N ASP A 125 -2.41 23.95 -19.16
CA ASP A 125 -3.34 24.13 -18.06
C ASP A 125 -3.14 25.56 -17.52
N PRO A 126 -4.17 26.41 -17.48
CA PRO A 126 -4.02 27.79 -17.02
C PRO A 126 -3.67 27.92 -15.53
N VAL A 127 -3.89 26.87 -14.74
CA VAL A 127 -3.71 26.83 -13.29
C VAL A 127 -2.46 26.04 -12.92
N ASN A 128 -2.25 24.87 -13.54
CA ASN A 128 -1.16 23.95 -13.27
C ASN A 128 0.01 24.05 -14.27
N GLY A 129 -0.11 24.93 -15.28
CA GLY A 129 0.87 25.11 -16.36
C GLY A 129 0.71 24.07 -17.48
N VAL A 130 0.88 22.78 -17.15
CA VAL A 130 0.75 21.67 -18.10
C VAL A 130 -0.15 20.59 -17.53
N ALA A 131 -1.14 20.16 -18.31
CA ALA A 131 -1.95 18.99 -18.05
C ALA A 131 -1.49 17.83 -18.94
N TYR A 132 -1.27 16.68 -18.31
CA TYR A 132 -1.02 15.41 -18.99
C TYR A 132 -2.29 14.56 -18.94
N SER A 133 -2.66 13.97 -20.07
CA SER A 133 -3.74 12.99 -20.16
C SER A 133 -3.28 11.78 -20.97
N PHE A 134 -3.89 10.62 -20.73
CA PHE A 134 -3.77 9.52 -21.69
C PHE A 134 -4.80 9.73 -22.79
N LEU A 135 -4.40 9.50 -24.03
CA LEU A 135 -5.26 9.60 -25.21
C LEU A 135 -5.35 8.26 -25.92
N SER A 136 -6.56 7.86 -26.30
CA SER A 136 -6.75 6.83 -27.33
C SER A 136 -6.35 7.39 -28.71
N LYS A 137 -6.27 6.51 -29.72
CA LYS A 137 -6.03 6.93 -31.12
C LYS A 137 -7.03 7.99 -31.61
N ASP A 138 -8.24 7.98 -31.06
CA ASP A 138 -9.33 8.88 -31.44
C ASP A 138 -9.37 10.16 -30.58
N GLY A 139 -8.43 10.33 -29.65
CA GLY A 139 -8.25 11.56 -28.86
C GLY A 139 -9.09 11.63 -27.58
N GLU A 140 -9.67 10.51 -27.13
CA GLU A 140 -10.47 10.44 -25.91
C GLU A 140 -9.59 10.40 -24.65
N SER A 141 -10.02 11.07 -23.57
CA SER A 141 -9.23 11.32 -22.36
C SER A 141 -9.48 10.31 -21.24
N SER A 142 -8.48 10.10 -20.38
CA SER A 142 -8.52 9.22 -19.18
C SER A 142 -9.46 9.63 -18.04
N LEU A 143 -10.30 10.66 -18.21
CA LEU A 143 -11.42 11.02 -17.32
C LEU A 143 -12.73 11.15 -18.12
N SER A 144 -12.89 10.30 -19.14
CA SER A 144 -14.09 10.32 -19.96
C SER A 144 -15.31 9.76 -19.19
N PRO A 145 -16.54 10.13 -19.58
CA PRO A 145 -17.77 9.62 -18.97
C PRO A 145 -17.84 8.08 -18.89
N GLU A 146 -17.21 7.38 -19.83
CA GLU A 146 -17.17 5.91 -19.93
C GLU A 146 -16.40 5.28 -18.76
N ILE A 147 -15.40 5.95 -18.19
CA ILE A 147 -14.69 5.47 -17.00
C ILE A 147 -15.58 5.57 -15.76
N LEU A 148 -16.38 6.63 -15.68
CA LEU A 148 -17.26 6.90 -14.54
C LEU A 148 -18.63 6.20 -14.65
N ALA A 149 -18.93 5.62 -15.81
CA ALA A 149 -20.15 4.86 -16.04
C ALA A 149 -20.21 3.60 -15.14
N PRO A 150 -21.41 3.11 -14.78
CA PRO A 150 -21.56 1.94 -13.92
C PRO A 150 -20.82 0.68 -14.40
N GLU A 151 -20.72 0.50 -15.71
CA GLU A 151 -20.02 -0.58 -16.41
C GLU A 151 -18.52 -0.33 -16.62
N GLY A 152 -18.05 0.90 -16.35
CA GLY A 152 -16.67 1.29 -16.46
C GLY A 152 -15.77 0.63 -15.41
N PRO A 153 -14.45 0.53 -15.67
CA PRO A 153 -13.52 0.03 -14.68
C PRO A 153 -13.44 0.97 -13.48
N ALA A 154 -13.43 0.42 -12.26
CA ALA A 154 -13.24 1.19 -11.03
C ALA A 154 -11.78 1.64 -10.87
N ILE A 155 -11.33 2.56 -11.71
CA ILE A 155 -9.99 3.15 -11.72
C ILE A 155 -10.08 4.68 -11.72
N LEU A 156 -9.19 5.32 -10.97
CA LEU A 156 -9.04 6.76 -10.94
C LEU A 156 -7.59 7.07 -10.57
N THR A 157 -6.99 8.05 -11.24
CA THR A 157 -5.73 8.66 -10.80
C THR A 157 -5.82 10.15 -11.03
N LEU A 158 -5.45 10.93 -10.04
CA LEU A 158 -5.49 12.38 -10.07
C LEU A 158 -4.17 12.89 -9.49
N TRP A 159 -3.34 13.46 -10.36
CA TRP A 159 -2.11 14.16 -9.97
C TRP A 159 -2.28 15.61 -10.42
N THR A 160 -2.72 16.45 -9.49
CA THR A 160 -3.04 17.86 -9.76
C THR A 160 -2.67 18.71 -8.55
N ARG A 161 -2.48 20.02 -8.78
CA ARG A 161 -2.44 20.98 -7.68
C ARG A 161 -3.84 21.56 -7.49
N LEU A 162 -4.20 21.75 -6.23
CA LEU A 162 -5.38 22.51 -5.84
C LEU A 162 -4.91 23.76 -5.12
N PHE A 163 -5.43 24.90 -5.52
CA PHE A 163 -5.17 26.19 -4.87
C PHE A 163 -6.35 26.44 -3.94
N LEU A 164 -6.16 26.10 -2.66
CA LEU A 164 -7.19 26.16 -1.63
C LEU A 164 -6.71 27.05 -0.49
N ASP A 165 -7.64 27.78 0.11
CA ASP A 165 -7.40 28.42 1.40
C ASP A 165 -7.28 27.35 2.51
N PRO A 166 -6.65 27.65 3.66
CA PRO A 166 -6.46 26.68 4.73
C PRO A 166 -7.77 26.06 5.24
N GLU A 167 -8.86 26.82 5.27
CA GLU A 167 -10.19 26.33 5.63
C GLU A 167 -10.68 25.26 4.64
N ASP A 168 -10.67 25.58 3.34
CA ASP A 168 -11.11 24.66 2.27
C ASP A 168 -10.22 23.40 2.21
N ALA A 169 -8.91 23.56 2.43
CA ALA A 169 -7.99 22.43 2.51
C ALA A 169 -8.33 21.51 3.69
N LYS A 170 -8.78 22.06 4.82
CA LYS A 170 -9.22 21.28 5.98
C LYS A 170 -10.57 20.61 5.75
N GLU A 171 -11.50 21.27 5.08
CA GLU A 171 -12.78 20.66 4.67
C GLU A 171 -12.52 19.47 3.74
N LEU A 172 -11.72 19.64 2.69
CA LEU A 172 -11.33 18.55 1.80
C LEU A 172 -10.61 17.41 2.54
N GLN A 173 -9.72 17.72 3.49
CA GLN A 173 -9.07 16.71 4.32
C GLN A 173 -10.09 15.86 5.10
N GLN A 174 -11.13 16.49 5.67
CA GLN A 174 -12.18 15.80 6.41
C GLN A 174 -13.06 14.96 5.49
N ASP A 175 -13.41 15.48 4.32
CA ASP A 175 -14.21 14.77 3.32
C ASP A 175 -13.50 13.52 2.79
N LEU A 176 -12.20 13.62 2.48
CA LEU A 176 -11.40 12.47 2.05
C LEU A 176 -11.31 11.40 3.15
N ALA A 177 -11.13 11.81 4.41
CA ALA A 177 -11.13 10.90 5.55
C ALA A 177 -12.49 10.23 5.76
N GLY A 178 -13.58 11.01 5.63
CA GLY A 178 -14.96 10.52 5.71
C GLY A 178 -15.32 9.56 4.58
N LEU A 179 -14.86 9.85 3.36
CA LEU A 179 -15.01 8.98 2.19
C LEU A 179 -14.30 7.65 2.42
N TYR A 180 -13.03 7.68 2.86
CA TYR A 180 -12.29 6.47 3.20
C TYR A 180 -13.00 5.64 4.28
N ALA A 181 -13.41 6.27 5.39
CA ALA A 181 -14.08 5.59 6.49
C ALA A 181 -15.39 4.90 6.04
N ARG A 182 -16.18 5.56 5.19
CA ARG A 182 -17.43 5.04 4.63
C ARG A 182 -17.23 3.76 3.81
N TYR A 183 -16.20 3.71 2.97
CA TYR A 183 -15.94 2.54 2.11
C TYR A 183 -15.15 1.44 2.82
N LYS A 184 -14.29 1.77 3.79
CA LYS A 184 -13.56 0.80 4.61
C LYS A 184 -14.48 -0.18 5.35
N GLN A 185 -15.69 0.26 5.73
CA GLN A 185 -16.67 -0.57 6.44
C GLN A 185 -17.38 -1.59 5.54
N ARG A 186 -17.28 -1.46 4.21
CA ARG A 186 -17.96 -2.36 3.26
C ARG A 186 -17.16 -3.66 3.08
N GLN A 187 -17.87 -4.79 3.02
CA GLN A 187 -17.27 -6.12 2.90
C GLN A 187 -17.36 -6.66 1.46
N GLY A 188 -16.56 -6.10 0.56
CA GLY A 188 -16.44 -6.60 -0.82
C GLY A 188 -15.54 -7.84 -0.92
N LYS A 189 -15.79 -8.71 -1.91
CA LYS A 189 -14.97 -9.91 -2.19
C LYS A 189 -13.71 -9.62 -2.99
N THR A 190 -13.67 -8.50 -3.71
CA THR A 190 -12.55 -8.11 -4.59
C THR A 190 -11.70 -7.04 -3.90
N PRO A 191 -10.38 -7.24 -3.79
CA PRO A 191 -9.49 -6.21 -3.25
C PRO A 191 -9.25 -5.11 -4.29
N TYR A 192 -9.39 -3.86 -3.87
CA TYR A 192 -9.00 -2.67 -4.65
C TYR A 192 -7.84 -1.96 -3.94
N LEU A 193 -6.93 -1.40 -4.73
CA LEU A 193 -5.89 -0.51 -4.23
C LEU A 193 -6.37 0.92 -4.36
N ILE A 194 -6.31 1.69 -3.27
CA ILE A 194 -6.63 3.11 -3.24
C ILE A 194 -5.45 3.88 -2.68
N HIS A 195 -5.16 5.03 -3.29
CA HIS A 195 -4.18 6.00 -2.85
C HIS A 195 -4.86 7.37 -2.89
N LEU A 196 -4.87 8.09 -1.77
CA LEU A 196 -5.53 9.37 -1.59
C LEU A 196 -4.59 10.23 -0.75
N ASP A 197 -3.92 11.18 -1.38
CA ASP A 197 -2.89 11.96 -0.72
C ASP A 197 -3.20 13.46 -0.86
N LEU A 198 -3.14 14.17 0.26
CA LEU A 198 -3.20 15.62 0.35
C LEU A 198 -2.11 16.05 1.32
N THR A 199 -1.21 16.91 0.85
CA THR A 199 -0.20 17.55 1.71
C THR A 199 -0.02 18.99 1.24
N PRO A 200 0.27 19.94 2.15
CA PRO A 200 0.77 21.24 1.75
C PRO A 200 2.04 21.09 0.89
N GLU A 201 2.12 21.87 -0.19
CA GLU A 201 3.34 21.97 -0.99
C GLU A 201 4.34 22.87 -0.26
N ARG A 202 5.60 22.44 -0.12
CA ARG A 202 6.68 23.33 0.35
C ARG A 202 7.40 23.89 -0.87
N SER A 203 7.36 25.21 -1.03
CA SER A 203 8.15 25.99 -1.99
C SER A 203 9.61 26.08 -1.61
#